data_AF-A0A934T3I9-F1
#
_entry.id   AF-A0A934T3I9-F1
#
_cell.length_a   1.000
_cell.length_b   1.000
_cell.length_c   1.000
_cell.angle_alpha   90.00
_cell.angle_beta   90.00
_cell.angle_gamma   90.00
#
_symmetry.space_group_name_H-M   'P 1'
#
loop_
_entity.id
_entity.type
_entity.pdbx_description
1 polymer ?
#
loop_
_entity_poly.entity_id
_entity_poly.type
_entity_poly.pdbx_seq_one_letter_code
_entity_poly.pdbx_strand_id
1 'polypeptide(L)'
;MVRANIMALFDKKRKPAEVLKAAEWVFGLPETAFTFERCCQALGARKDVLRLRIHYEFWRTWYVLPIEFPFLIEPLPAIVADEIYMLAGDEGIDLARAAWMKPGIRAVELLQVASGQEKAPDSYIRALEVLGNKYFLSQQGDYWYLTGRNPIVRSHDLENSAYRRSIHNVSWSKMF
;
A
#
# COMPACT_ATOMS: atom_id res chain seq x y z
N MET A 1 3.82 -22.10 6.01
CA MET A 1 2.62 -21.30 6.34
C MET A 1 2.67 -19.92 5.70
N VAL A 2 3.67 -19.07 6.02
CA VAL A 2 3.84 -17.71 5.44
C VAL A 2 3.71 -17.67 3.91
N ARG A 3 4.51 -18.47 3.20
CA ARG A 3 4.49 -18.52 1.72
C ARG A 3 3.12 -18.88 1.15
N ALA A 4 2.39 -19.79 1.79
CA ALA A 4 1.07 -20.23 1.30
C ALA A 4 0.03 -19.10 1.40
N ASN A 5 0.01 -18.37 2.53
CA ASN A 5 -0.88 -17.23 2.71
C ASN A 5 -0.53 -16.10 1.73
N ILE A 6 0.75 -15.76 1.56
CA ILE A 6 1.16 -14.74 0.59
C ILE A 6 0.78 -15.17 -0.84
N MET A 7 1.05 -16.42 -1.25
CA MET A 7 0.67 -16.89 -2.58
C MET A 7 -0.84 -16.87 -2.81
N ALA A 8 -1.64 -17.18 -1.78
CA ALA A 8 -3.09 -17.13 -1.86
C ALA A 8 -3.62 -15.71 -2.16
N LEU A 9 -2.92 -14.64 -1.72
CA LEU A 9 -3.31 -13.26 -2.01
C LEU A 9 -3.24 -12.91 -3.50
N PHE A 10 -2.36 -13.56 -4.26
CA PHE A 10 -2.13 -13.25 -5.68
C PHE A 10 -2.73 -14.29 -6.64
N ASP A 11 -3.31 -15.37 -6.12
CA ASP A 11 -3.88 -16.42 -6.92
C ASP A 11 -5.32 -16.07 -7.34
N LYS A 12 -5.46 -15.57 -8.57
CA LYS A 12 -6.75 -15.16 -9.17
C LYS A 12 -7.77 -16.31 -9.30
N LYS A 13 -7.36 -17.57 -9.15
CA LYS A 13 -8.25 -18.74 -9.23
C LYS A 13 -8.84 -19.13 -7.87
N ARG A 14 -8.34 -18.54 -6.78
CA ARG A 14 -8.85 -18.80 -5.42
C ARG A 14 -10.25 -18.24 -5.23
N LYS A 15 -11.01 -18.88 -4.35
CA LYS A 15 -12.30 -18.34 -3.89
C LYS A 15 -12.06 -17.06 -3.07
N PRO A 16 -12.91 -16.03 -3.19
CA PRO A 16 -12.76 -14.78 -2.43
C PRO A 16 -12.57 -14.96 -0.92
N ALA A 17 -13.27 -15.93 -0.32
CA ALA A 17 -13.16 -16.26 1.11
C ALA A 17 -11.75 -16.75 1.51
N GLU A 18 -11.03 -17.44 0.62
CA GLU A 18 -9.68 -17.91 0.89
C GLU A 18 -8.66 -16.77 0.80
N VAL A 19 -8.84 -15.88 -0.18
CA VAL A 19 -8.04 -14.64 -0.30
C VAL A 19 -8.24 -13.76 0.93
N LEU A 20 -9.47 -13.62 1.40
CA LEU A 20 -9.80 -12.89 2.62
C LEU A 20 -9.11 -13.45 3.86
N LYS A 21 -9.17 -14.76 4.07
CA LYS A 21 -8.49 -15.40 5.20
C LYS A 21 -6.98 -15.19 5.16
N ALA A 22 -6.40 -15.23 3.96
CA ALA A 22 -4.98 -14.92 3.78
C ALA A 22 -4.69 -13.44 4.09
N ALA A 23 -5.55 -12.53 3.66
CA ALA A 23 -5.43 -11.10 3.94
C ALA A 23 -5.56 -10.79 5.43
N GLU A 24 -6.53 -11.40 6.11
CA GLU A 24 -6.73 -11.30 7.56
C GLU A 24 -5.48 -11.77 8.31
N TRP A 25 -4.88 -12.88 7.87
CA TRP A 25 -3.69 -13.38 8.51
C TRP A 25 -2.46 -12.45 8.33
N VAL A 26 -2.33 -11.80 7.17
CA VAL A 26 -1.20 -10.91 6.85
C VAL A 26 -1.39 -9.50 7.45
N PHE A 27 -2.57 -8.91 7.24
CA PHE A 27 -2.86 -7.51 7.54
C PHE A 27 -3.66 -7.32 8.81
N GLY A 28 -4.38 -8.34 9.30
CA GLY A 28 -5.20 -8.26 10.50
C GLY A 28 -4.51 -8.76 11.76
N LEU A 29 -5.33 -8.96 12.79
CA LEU A 29 -4.98 -9.48 14.11
C LEU A 29 -5.64 -10.85 14.34
N PRO A 30 -5.16 -11.92 13.68
CA PRO A 30 -5.80 -13.23 13.80
C PRO A 30 -5.60 -13.84 15.20
N GLU A 31 -6.64 -14.41 15.78
CA GLU A 31 -6.59 -15.17 17.04
C GLU A 31 -5.95 -16.56 16.86
N THR A 32 -4.69 -16.58 16.45
CA THR A 32 -3.94 -17.82 16.21
C THR A 32 -2.56 -17.77 16.84
N ALA A 33 -2.01 -18.93 17.23
CA ALA A 33 -0.67 -19.00 17.81
C ALA A 33 0.45 -18.56 16.83
N PHE A 34 0.20 -18.71 15.53
CA PHE A 34 1.15 -18.40 14.45
C PHE A 34 0.70 -17.16 13.67
N THR A 35 0.92 -15.97 14.24
CA THR A 35 0.59 -14.70 13.57
C THR A 35 1.67 -14.29 12.57
N PHE A 36 1.32 -13.44 11.61
CA PHE A 36 2.27 -12.88 10.65
C PHE A 36 3.44 -12.16 11.36
N GLU A 37 3.15 -11.40 12.41
CA GLU A 37 4.17 -10.72 13.23
C GLU A 37 5.17 -11.71 13.86
N ARG A 38 4.69 -12.78 14.50
CA ARG A 38 5.57 -13.81 15.08
C ARG A 38 6.43 -14.48 14.03
N CYS A 39 5.88 -14.75 12.85
CA CYS A 39 6.65 -15.28 11.73
C CYS A 39 7.73 -14.29 11.25
N CYS A 40 7.42 -13.00 11.17
CA CYS A 40 8.39 -11.97 10.81
C CYS A 40 9.51 -11.87 11.85
N GLN A 41 9.17 -11.87 13.15
CA GLN A 41 10.13 -11.85 14.25
C GLN A 41 11.08 -13.05 14.20
N ALA A 42 10.55 -14.26 14.01
CA ALA A 42 11.37 -15.47 13.91
C ALA A 42 12.34 -15.46 12.71
N LEU A 43 11.99 -14.74 11.63
CA LEU A 43 12.81 -14.59 10.43
C LEU A 43 13.71 -13.35 10.45
N GLY A 44 13.67 -12.54 11.51
CA GLY A 44 14.39 -11.26 11.57
C GLY A 44 13.90 -10.23 10.54
N ALA A 45 12.65 -10.36 10.08
CA ALA A 45 12.04 -9.49 9.08
C ALA A 45 11.19 -8.39 9.73
N ARG A 46 11.17 -7.20 9.12
CA ARG A 46 10.31 -6.08 9.53
C ARG A 46 8.90 -6.27 8.93
N LYS A 47 7.89 -6.47 9.79
CA LYS A 47 6.51 -6.77 9.37
C LYS A 47 5.95 -5.68 8.44
N ASP A 48 6.16 -4.42 8.80
CA ASP A 48 5.63 -3.26 8.07
C ASP A 48 6.23 -3.13 6.67
N VAL A 49 7.53 -3.41 6.55
CA VAL A 49 8.25 -3.43 5.28
C VAL A 49 7.73 -4.55 4.39
N LEU A 50 7.47 -5.74 4.92
CA LEU A 50 6.87 -6.82 4.13
C LEU A 50 5.44 -6.50 3.70
N ARG A 51 4.65 -5.90 4.58
CA ARG A 51 3.27 -5.47 4.35
C ARG A 51 3.17 -4.43 3.23
N LEU A 52 3.99 -3.37 3.30
CA LEU A 52 4.11 -2.39 2.23
C LEU A 52 4.64 -3.02 0.93
N ARG A 53 5.54 -4.01 1.01
CA ARG A 53 5.99 -4.76 -0.17
C ARG A 53 4.84 -5.52 -0.84
N ILE A 54 3.93 -6.10 -0.06
CA ILE A 54 2.76 -6.79 -0.61
C ILE A 54 1.83 -5.81 -1.33
N HIS A 55 1.60 -4.61 -0.78
CA HIS A 55 0.85 -3.56 -1.48
C HIS A 55 1.51 -3.14 -2.79
N TYR A 56 2.83 -3.03 -2.78
CA TYR A 56 3.60 -2.78 -4.00
C TYR A 56 3.43 -3.90 -5.04
N GLU A 57 3.41 -5.17 -4.64
CA GLU A 57 3.14 -6.28 -5.57
C GLU A 57 1.69 -6.27 -6.07
N PHE A 58 0.71 -5.83 -5.28
CA PHE A 58 -0.66 -5.61 -5.77
C PHE A 58 -0.68 -4.59 -6.90
N TRP A 59 0.01 -3.46 -6.73
CA TRP A 59 0.17 -2.46 -7.79
C TRP A 59 0.86 -3.05 -9.03
N ARG A 60 2.01 -3.73 -8.85
CA ARG A 60 2.77 -4.32 -9.96
C ARG A 60 1.99 -5.33 -10.79
N THR A 61 1.15 -6.12 -10.14
CA THR A 61 0.35 -7.17 -10.79
C THR A 61 -1.04 -6.69 -11.20
N TRP A 62 -1.32 -5.39 -10.97
CA TRP A 62 -2.63 -4.78 -11.09
C TRP A 62 -3.74 -5.63 -10.45
N TYR A 63 -3.46 -6.10 -9.24
CA TYR A 63 -4.41 -6.83 -8.43
C TYR A 63 -5.25 -5.83 -7.64
N VAL A 64 -6.56 -5.83 -7.88
CA VAL A 64 -7.52 -5.05 -7.10
C VAL A 64 -8.17 -6.01 -6.12
N LEU A 65 -8.08 -5.72 -4.82
CA LEU A 65 -8.76 -6.57 -3.84
C LEU A 65 -10.28 -6.45 -4.08
N PRO A 66 -11.01 -7.57 -4.24
CA PRO A 66 -12.41 -7.52 -4.65
C PRO A 66 -13.34 -6.90 -3.60
N ILE A 67 -12.85 -6.73 -2.36
CA ILE A 67 -13.56 -6.16 -1.23
C ILE A 67 -12.55 -5.43 -0.33
N GLU A 68 -13.03 -4.39 0.36
CA GLU A 68 -12.29 -3.75 1.45
C GLU A 68 -12.02 -4.78 2.56
N PHE A 69 -10.93 -4.62 3.32
CA PHE A 69 -10.63 -5.53 4.41
C PHE A 69 -11.77 -5.52 5.46
N PRO A 70 -12.52 -6.62 5.63
CA PRO A 70 -13.72 -6.64 6.49
C PRO A 70 -13.41 -6.90 7.98
N PHE A 71 -12.16 -6.71 8.39
CA PHE A 71 -11.64 -7.07 9.71
C PHE A 71 -10.77 -5.94 10.27
N LEU A 72 -10.46 -6.01 11.57
CA LEU A 72 -9.50 -5.08 12.19
C LEU A 72 -8.13 -5.28 11.55
N ILE A 73 -7.77 -4.38 10.65
CA ILE A 73 -6.44 -4.35 10.07
C ILE A 73 -5.48 -3.67 11.05
N GLU A 74 -4.22 -4.05 10.97
CA GLU A 74 -3.16 -3.29 11.57
C GLU A 74 -3.08 -1.89 10.95
N PRO A 75 -2.83 -0.86 11.77
CA PRO A 75 -2.87 0.52 11.33
C PRO A 75 -1.78 0.80 10.28
N LEU A 76 -1.95 1.92 9.59
CA LEU A 76 -0.94 2.50 8.70
C LEU A 76 0.44 2.47 9.40
N PRO A 77 1.48 1.85 8.79
CA PRO A 77 2.77 1.76 9.46
C PRO A 77 3.39 3.12 9.77
N ALA A 78 3.86 3.30 11.00
CA ALA A 78 4.47 4.55 11.47
C ALA A 78 5.65 5.01 10.58
N ILE A 79 6.41 4.04 10.05
CA ILE A 79 7.55 4.29 9.15
C ILE A 79 7.21 5.06 7.87
N VAL A 80 5.94 5.12 7.48
CA VAL A 80 5.47 5.95 6.35
C VAL A 80 4.49 7.04 6.80
N ALA A 81 3.76 6.83 7.90
CA ALA A 81 2.78 7.80 8.40
C ALA A 81 3.44 9.15 8.72
N ASP A 82 4.53 9.17 9.48
CA ASP A 82 5.17 10.42 9.91
C ASP A 82 5.64 11.26 8.71
N GLU A 83 6.18 10.59 7.70
CA GLU A 83 6.61 11.24 6.47
C GLU A 83 5.45 11.79 5.63
N ILE A 84 4.37 11.02 5.52
CA ILE A 84 3.15 11.44 4.83
C ILE A 84 2.56 12.68 5.50
N TYR A 85 2.52 12.69 6.84
CA TYR A 85 2.07 13.84 7.60
C TYR A 85 2.92 15.09 7.33
N MET A 86 4.26 14.95 7.36
CA MET A 86 5.16 16.06 7.03
C MET A 86 4.99 16.61 5.61
N LEU A 87 4.58 15.76 4.65
CA LEU A 87 4.45 16.13 3.24
C LEU A 87 3.08 16.72 2.89
N ALA A 88 2.01 16.17 3.45
CA ALA A 88 0.64 16.39 2.99
C ALA A 88 -0.37 16.58 4.14
N GLY A 89 0.08 16.68 5.39
CA GLY A 89 -0.76 16.94 6.56
C GLY A 89 -1.74 15.81 6.86
N ASP A 90 -2.85 16.17 7.51
CA ASP A 90 -3.91 15.24 7.90
C ASP A 90 -4.60 14.62 6.67
N GLU A 91 -4.83 15.40 5.61
CA GLU A 91 -5.41 14.88 4.37
C GLU A 91 -4.56 13.78 3.74
N GLY A 92 -3.23 13.93 3.81
CA GLY A 92 -2.30 12.90 3.36
C GLY A 92 -2.43 11.61 4.17
N ILE A 93 -2.56 11.71 5.49
CA ILE A 93 -2.76 10.57 6.39
C ILE A 93 -4.08 9.86 6.10
N ASP A 94 -5.16 10.61 5.89
CA ASP A 94 -6.48 10.06 5.63
C ASP A 94 -6.53 9.31 4.29
N LEU A 95 -5.91 9.88 3.24
CA LEU A 95 -5.73 9.21 1.95
C LEU A 95 -4.89 7.94 2.08
N ALA A 96 -3.79 8.00 2.83
CA ALA A 96 -2.92 6.84 3.04
C ALA A 96 -3.63 5.72 3.80
N ARG A 97 -4.43 6.05 4.81
CA ARG A 97 -5.27 5.10 5.54
C ARG A 97 -6.32 4.46 4.65
N ALA A 98 -7.04 5.25 3.85
CA ALA A 98 -8.04 4.72 2.93
C ALA A 98 -7.42 3.75 1.89
N ALA A 99 -6.29 4.12 1.29
CA ALA A 99 -5.56 3.24 0.37
C ALA A 99 -4.91 2.03 1.07
N TRP A 100 -4.62 2.13 2.36
CA TRP A 100 -4.15 1.03 3.20
C TRP A 100 -5.26 0.01 3.49
N MET A 101 -6.47 0.48 3.81
CA MET A 101 -7.67 -0.34 4.03
C MET A 101 -8.16 -1.04 2.76
N LYS A 102 -8.01 -0.37 1.61
CA LYS A 102 -8.53 -0.85 0.32
C LYS A 102 -7.47 -0.72 -0.79
N PRO A 103 -6.55 -1.69 -0.92
CA PRO A 103 -5.55 -1.67 -1.98
C PRO A 103 -6.20 -1.77 -3.37
N GLY A 104 -5.92 -0.80 -4.23
CA GLY A 104 -6.61 -0.68 -5.52
C GLY A 104 -7.98 -0.04 -5.38
N ILE A 105 -8.13 0.94 -4.49
CA ILE A 105 -9.29 1.82 -4.41
C ILE A 105 -9.31 2.78 -5.61
N ARG A 106 -10.49 3.10 -6.16
CA ARG A 106 -10.61 4.05 -7.27
C ARG A 106 -10.40 5.48 -6.80
N ALA A 107 -9.92 6.38 -7.65
CA ALA A 107 -9.62 7.76 -7.26
C ALA A 107 -10.82 8.50 -6.64
N VAL A 108 -12.00 8.38 -7.27
CA VAL A 108 -13.24 8.99 -6.76
C VAL A 108 -13.60 8.45 -5.37
N GLU A 109 -13.54 7.12 -5.21
CA GLU A 109 -13.87 6.47 -3.95
C GLU A 109 -12.83 6.79 -2.86
N LEU A 110 -11.55 6.84 -3.21
CA LEU A 110 -10.45 7.19 -2.32
C LEU A 110 -10.66 8.57 -1.71
N LEU A 111 -10.96 9.55 -2.58
CA LEU A 111 -11.23 10.92 -2.16
C LEU A 111 -12.46 10.99 -1.24
N GLN A 112 -13.54 10.27 -1.58
CA GLN A 112 -14.77 10.24 -0.79
C GLN A 112 -14.57 9.61 0.59
N VAL A 113 -13.91 8.45 0.64
CA VAL A 113 -13.63 7.72 1.88
C VAL A 113 -12.70 8.52 2.78
N ALA A 114 -11.63 9.08 2.21
CA ALA A 114 -10.65 9.85 2.97
C ALA A 114 -11.26 11.15 3.52
N SER A 115 -12.02 11.90 2.72
CA SER A 115 -12.60 13.18 3.17
C SER A 115 -13.90 13.03 3.96
N GLY A 116 -14.53 11.85 3.93
CA GLY A 116 -15.86 11.61 4.48
C GLY A 116 -16.97 12.41 3.80
N GLN A 117 -16.77 12.83 2.54
CA GLN A 117 -17.68 13.72 1.80
C GLN A 117 -17.92 13.18 0.40
N GLU A 118 -19.12 13.37 -0.15
CA GLU A 118 -19.45 12.95 -1.53
C GLU A 118 -18.55 13.64 -2.58
N LYS A 119 -18.20 14.90 -2.32
CA LYS A 119 -17.23 15.68 -3.10
C LYS A 119 -16.09 16.10 -2.19
N ALA A 120 -14.90 15.55 -2.42
CA ALA A 120 -13.73 15.89 -1.61
C ALA A 120 -13.31 17.36 -1.81
N PRO A 121 -12.87 18.04 -0.74
CA PRO A 121 -12.26 19.37 -0.85
C PRO A 121 -10.99 19.37 -1.72
N ASP A 122 -10.66 20.52 -2.31
CA ASP A 122 -9.45 20.68 -3.12
C ASP A 122 -8.16 20.36 -2.35
N SER A 123 -8.16 20.45 -1.02
CA SER A 123 -7.00 20.06 -0.20
C SER A 123 -6.67 18.57 -0.32
N TYR A 124 -7.68 17.70 -0.38
CA TYR A 124 -7.49 16.25 -0.59
C TYR A 124 -6.98 15.93 -1.99
N ILE A 125 -7.45 16.67 -3.00
CA ILE A 125 -6.96 16.51 -4.38
C ILE A 125 -5.48 16.87 -4.45
N ARG A 126 -5.10 18.02 -3.88
CA ARG A 126 -3.69 18.45 -3.80
C ARG A 126 -2.84 17.46 -2.98
N ALA A 127 -3.35 16.95 -1.86
CA ALA A 127 -2.65 15.96 -1.06
C ALA A 127 -2.40 14.66 -1.85
N LEU A 128 -3.40 14.18 -2.60
CA LEU A 128 -3.27 13.01 -3.46
C LEU A 128 -2.19 13.21 -4.54
N GLU A 129 -2.17 14.38 -5.19
CA GLU A 129 -1.13 14.74 -6.16
C GLU A 129 0.26 14.75 -5.52
N VAL A 130 0.41 15.35 -4.33
CA VAL A 130 1.68 15.36 -3.59
C VAL A 130 2.14 13.95 -3.27
N LEU A 131 1.27 13.09 -2.75
CA LEU A 131 1.61 11.71 -2.40
C LEU A 131 1.95 10.85 -3.62
N GLY A 132 1.27 11.07 -4.76
CA GLY A 132 1.61 10.47 -6.05
C GLY A 132 2.99 10.89 -6.54
N ASN A 133 3.25 12.20 -6.57
CA ASN A 133 4.52 12.78 -7.00
C ASN A 133 5.71 12.41 -6.09
N LYS A 134 5.44 12.09 -4.83
CA LYS A 134 6.44 11.61 -3.86
C LYS A 134 6.52 10.08 -3.79
N TYR A 135 5.78 9.37 -4.63
CA TYR A 135 5.79 7.91 -4.78
C TYR A 135 5.28 7.11 -3.57
N PHE A 136 4.58 7.76 -2.64
CA PHE A 136 3.93 7.09 -1.50
C PHE A 136 2.70 6.31 -1.96
N LEU A 137 1.85 7.00 -2.70
CA LEU A 137 0.72 6.40 -3.41
C LEU A 137 1.13 6.17 -4.87
N SER A 138 0.83 4.98 -5.41
CA SER A 138 1.05 4.67 -6.81
C SER A 138 -0.27 4.43 -7.52
N GLN A 139 -0.43 5.04 -8.69
CA GLN A 139 -1.58 4.87 -9.56
C GLN A 139 -1.34 3.76 -10.58
N GLN A 140 -2.38 3.00 -10.91
CA GLN A 140 -2.45 2.09 -12.04
C GLN A 140 -3.85 2.19 -12.67
N GLY A 141 -3.97 2.84 -13.84
CA GLY A 141 -5.28 3.24 -14.35
C GLY A 141 -5.95 4.23 -13.41
N ASP A 142 -7.19 3.95 -12.98
CA ASP A 142 -7.91 4.76 -11.96
C ASP A 142 -7.72 4.24 -10.53
N TYR A 143 -6.88 3.22 -10.33
CA TYR A 143 -6.71 2.53 -9.06
C TYR A 143 -5.45 3.00 -8.31
N TRP A 144 -5.57 3.18 -7.00
CA TRP A 144 -4.51 3.70 -6.13
C TRP A 144 -4.09 2.71 -5.05
N TYR A 145 -2.80 2.72 -4.73
CA TYR A 145 -2.16 1.79 -3.81
C TYR A 145 -1.14 2.51 -2.91
N LEU A 146 -1.12 2.20 -1.61
CA LEU A 146 -0.05 2.65 -0.72
C LEU A 146 1.20 1.78 -0.85
N THR A 147 2.16 2.26 -1.63
CA THR A 147 3.41 1.55 -1.96
C THR A 147 4.60 1.99 -1.12
N GLY A 148 4.43 3.03 -0.30
CA GLY A 148 5.46 3.63 0.56
C GLY A 148 6.47 4.47 -0.21
N ARG A 149 7.21 3.86 -1.13
CA ARG A 149 8.13 4.54 -2.07
C ARG A 149 8.33 3.66 -3.29
N ASN A 150 7.65 3.93 -4.39
CA ASN A 150 7.70 3.07 -5.57
C ASN A 150 8.98 3.31 -6.41
N PRO A 151 9.94 2.36 -6.45
CA PRO A 151 11.19 2.54 -7.16
C PRO A 151 11.03 2.48 -8.68
N ILE A 152 10.01 1.79 -9.21
CA ILE A 152 9.77 1.67 -10.65
C ILE A 152 9.21 2.98 -11.20
N VAL A 153 8.21 3.56 -10.52
CA VAL A 153 7.66 4.86 -10.91
C VAL A 153 8.76 5.92 -10.80
N ARG A 154 9.52 5.92 -9.69
CA ARG A 154 10.65 6.82 -9.52
C ARG A 154 11.72 6.66 -10.59
N SER A 155 12.08 5.43 -10.98
CA SER A 155 13.08 5.22 -12.03
C SER A 155 12.58 5.71 -13.38
N HIS A 156 11.32 5.40 -13.73
CA HIS A 156 10.71 5.84 -14.98
C HIS A 156 10.67 7.38 -15.09
N ASP A 157 10.32 8.09 -14.01
CA ASP A 157 10.35 9.54 -13.99
C ASP A 157 11.76 10.11 -14.14
N LEU A 158 12.75 9.49 -13.50
CA LEU A 158 14.16 9.89 -13.61
C LEU A 158 14.72 9.65 -15.02
N GLU A 159 14.34 8.56 -15.69
CA GLU A 159 14.70 8.26 -17.09
C GLU A 159 14.14 9.32 -18.06
N ASN A 160 12.92 9.78 -17.78
CA ASN A 160 12.25 10.82 -18.56
C ASN A 160 12.67 12.25 -18.19
N SER A 161 13.38 12.43 -17.07
CA SER A 161 13.91 13.73 -16.67
C SER A 161 15.16 14.11 -17.47
N ALA A 162 15.37 15.42 -17.69
CA ALA A 162 16.55 15.94 -18.39
C ALA A 162 17.89 15.56 -17.71
N TYR A 163 17.85 15.14 -16.44
CA TYR A 163 19.00 14.73 -15.65
C TYR A 163 19.05 13.20 -15.51
N ARG A 164 19.43 12.50 -16.59
CA ARG A 164 19.69 11.06 -16.55
C ARG A 164 20.83 10.72 -15.59
N ARG A 165 20.52 10.44 -14.33
CA ARG A 165 21.47 9.83 -13.39
C ARG A 165 21.48 8.32 -13.60
N SER A 166 22.66 7.71 -13.53
CA SER A 166 22.82 6.24 -13.60
C SER A 166 21.96 5.56 -12.53
N ILE A 167 21.05 4.67 -12.95
CA ILE A 167 19.97 4.07 -12.14
C ILE A 167 20.39 2.69 -11.59
N HIS A 168 21.68 2.47 -11.40
CA HIS A 168 22.14 1.23 -10.81
C HIS A 168 21.99 1.35 -9.29
N ASN A 169 20.89 0.81 -8.74
CA ASN A 169 20.65 0.38 -7.34
C ASN A 169 19.40 0.95 -6.61
N VAL A 170 18.27 1.20 -7.28
CA VAL A 170 17.02 1.48 -6.54
C VAL A 170 16.34 0.16 -6.13
N SER A 171 16.70 -0.37 -4.96
CA SER A 171 16.01 -1.52 -4.35
C SER A 171 14.97 -1.04 -3.35
N TRP A 172 13.71 -1.46 -3.52
CA TRP A 172 12.59 -1.11 -2.62
C TRP A 172 12.91 -1.36 -1.14
N SER A 173 13.61 -2.45 -0.81
CA SER A 173 13.96 -2.81 0.57
C SER A 173 15.02 -1.90 1.20
N LYS A 174 15.79 -1.15 0.41
CA LYS A 174 16.79 -0.17 0.89
C LYS A 174 16.18 1.22 1.08
N MET A 175 14.90 1.40 0.76
CA MET A 175 14.19 2.67 0.88
C MET A 175 13.48 2.82 2.24
N PHE A 176 13.65 1.85 3.16
CA PHE A 176 13.06 1.83 4.50
C PHE A 176 14.06 1.28 5.50
#